data_AF-K1UYW7-F1
#
_entry.id   AF-K1UYW7-F1
#
_cell.length_a   1.000
_cell.length_b   1.000
_cell.length_c   1.000
_cell.angle_alpha   90.00
_cell.angle_beta   90.00
_cell.angle_gamma   90.00
#
_symmetry.space_group_name_H-M   'P 1'
#
loop_
_entity.id
_entity.type
_entity.pdbx_description
1 polymer ?
#
loop_
_entity_poly.entity_id
_entity_poly.type
_entity_poly.pdbx_seq_one_letter_code
_entity_poly.pdbx_strand_id
1 'polypeptide(L)'
;MRRYDINPLYRYFTKVMGKENVDKLFSLYRVGTSRRWGGATVFWQIDRNSNVRAGKIMGYDAVTGHRIKEPFNQVSWVHSVMKVQDFRMKQCLFGEHLLSDNSAVMSAKPVAIVESEKTALVAAHFIPDFIWLATGGIHGCFNGEAVQALDGREVILF
;
A
#
# COMPACT_ATOMS: atom_id res chain seq x y z
N MET A 1 10.92 9.14 4.30
CA MET A 1 11.01 9.47 5.74
C MET A 1 9.96 8.63 6.47
N ARG A 2 10.31 7.84 7.51
CA ARG A 2 9.33 6.93 8.16
C ARG A 2 8.33 7.70 9.03
N ARG A 3 8.76 8.59 9.93
CA ARG A 3 7.93 9.54 10.73
C ARG A 3 6.50 9.06 11.03
N TYR A 4 6.36 7.82 11.51
CA TYR A 4 5.06 7.22 11.77
C TYR A 4 4.33 7.89 12.95
N ASP A 5 5.07 8.62 13.79
CA ASP A 5 4.56 9.44 14.89
C ASP A 5 3.45 10.41 14.46
N ILE A 6 3.57 10.99 13.26
CA ILE A 6 2.57 11.94 12.74
C ILE A 6 1.54 11.29 11.80
N ASN A 7 1.70 10.01 11.44
CA ASN A 7 0.85 9.37 10.42
C ASN A 7 -0.50 8.95 11.02
N PRO A 8 -1.65 9.56 10.61
CA PRO A 8 -2.94 9.27 11.20
C PRO A 8 -3.36 7.80 11.09
N LEU A 9 -3.10 7.16 9.94
CA LEU A 9 -3.43 5.75 9.75
C LEU A 9 -2.59 4.85 10.64
N TYR A 10 -1.29 5.15 10.81
CA TYR A 10 -0.43 4.43 11.75
C TYR A 10 -0.96 4.54 13.18
N ARG A 11 -1.37 5.74 13.61
CA ARG A 11 -1.93 5.97 14.96
C ARG A 11 -3.24 5.20 15.16
N TYR A 12 -4.11 5.19 14.15
CA TYR A 12 -5.33 4.39 14.18
C TYR A 12 -5.01 2.90 14.29
N PHE A 13 -4.15 2.37 13.42
CA PHE A 13 -3.76 0.95 13.48
C PHE A 13 -3.07 0.59 14.80
N THR A 14 -2.26 1.47 15.38
CA THR A 14 -1.59 1.19 16.66
C THR A 14 -2.60 0.92 17.77
N LYS A 15 -3.76 1.59 17.74
CA LYS A 15 -4.87 1.32 18.67
C LYS A 15 -5.58 -0.01 18.38
N VAL A 16 -5.71 -0.38 17.10
CA VAL A 16 -6.44 -1.57 16.67
C VAL A 16 -5.64 -2.87 16.84
N MET A 17 -4.35 -2.87 16.49
CA MET A 17 -3.52 -4.08 16.42
C MET A 17 -2.23 -4.03 17.25
N GLY A 18 -1.99 -2.93 17.98
CA GLY A 18 -0.79 -2.76 18.82
C GLY A 18 0.45 -2.30 18.04
N LYS A 19 1.28 -1.48 18.69
CA LYS A 19 2.40 -0.75 18.05
C LYS A 19 3.39 -1.68 17.34
N GLU A 20 3.81 -2.76 17.99
CA GLU A 20 4.82 -3.68 17.44
C GLU A 20 4.34 -4.32 16.12
N ASN A 21 3.08 -4.71 16.06
CA ASN A 21 2.49 -5.30 14.86
C ASN A 21 2.40 -4.26 13.73
N VAL A 22 2.02 -3.02 14.03
CA VAL A 22 1.99 -1.96 13.02
C VAL A 22 3.38 -1.61 12.52
N ASP A 23 4.39 -1.58 13.39
CA ASP A 23 5.78 -1.34 12.99
C ASP A 23 6.25 -2.39 11.98
N LYS A 24 6.00 -3.68 12.27
CA LYS A 24 6.30 -4.79 11.36
C LYS A 24 5.52 -4.66 10.05
N LEU A 25 4.21 -4.41 10.13
CA LEU A 25 3.32 -4.32 8.97
C LEU A 25 3.68 -3.15 8.04
N PHE A 26 3.86 -1.95 8.59
CA PHE A 26 4.23 -0.76 7.81
C PHE A 26 5.63 -0.89 7.22
N SER A 27 6.56 -1.54 7.94
CA SER A 27 7.88 -1.85 7.40
C SER A 27 7.81 -2.86 6.25
N LEU A 28 7.05 -3.95 6.41
CA LEU A 28 6.87 -5.01 5.42
C LEU A 28 6.28 -4.46 4.11
N TYR A 29 5.21 -3.67 4.21
CA TYR A 29 4.56 -3.03 3.08
C TYR A 29 5.21 -1.71 2.64
N ARG A 30 6.34 -1.34 3.25
CA ARG A 30 7.10 -0.13 2.97
C ARG A 30 6.26 1.15 3.03
N VAL A 31 5.21 1.20 3.86
CA VAL A 31 4.30 2.36 3.98
C VAL A 31 5.09 3.60 4.41
N GLY A 32 4.83 4.72 3.76
CA GLY A 32 5.49 6.00 4.02
C GLY A 32 4.59 7.03 4.70
N THR A 33 5.20 8.17 5.01
CA THR A 33 4.51 9.34 5.60
C THR A 33 4.90 10.60 4.84
N SER A 34 3.90 11.38 4.45
CA SER A 34 4.02 12.69 3.84
C SER A 34 3.72 13.78 4.87
N ARG A 35 4.39 14.94 4.77
CA ARG A 35 4.07 16.10 5.62
C ARG A 35 2.75 16.79 5.21
N ARG A 36 2.17 16.43 4.05
CA ARG A 36 0.87 16.99 3.64
C ARG A 36 -0.21 16.58 4.63
N TRP A 37 -1.18 17.48 4.80
CA TRP A 37 -2.37 17.27 5.62
C TRP A 37 -2.06 16.74 7.03
N GLY A 38 -0.95 17.21 7.61
CA GLY A 38 -0.56 16.85 8.98
C GLY A 38 0.00 15.44 9.15
N GLY A 39 0.40 14.74 8.09
CA GLY A 39 1.00 13.39 8.20
C GLY A 39 0.43 12.34 7.26
N ALA A 40 -0.14 12.72 6.11
CA ALA A 40 -0.81 11.81 5.20
C ALA A 40 0.00 10.54 4.89
N THR A 41 -0.68 9.40 4.79
CA THR A 41 -0.08 8.11 4.49
C THR A 41 0.38 8.07 3.04
N VAL A 42 1.54 7.47 2.77
CA VAL A 42 2.00 7.20 1.41
C VAL A 42 2.01 5.70 1.16
N PHE A 43 1.19 5.25 0.22
CA PHE A 43 1.22 3.89 -0.31
C PHE A 43 2.11 3.87 -1.54
N TRP A 44 3.25 3.19 -1.43
CA TRP A 44 4.19 3.08 -2.54
C TRP A 44 3.81 1.92 -3.45
N GLN A 45 3.79 2.19 -4.74
CA GLN A 45 3.77 1.16 -5.78
C GLN A 45 5.23 0.83 -6.08
N ILE A 46 5.66 -0.34 -5.64
CA ILE A 46 7.03 -0.83 -5.79
C ILE A 46 6.94 -2.18 -6.48
N ASP A 47 7.58 -2.31 -7.64
CA ASP A 47 7.50 -3.53 -8.42
C ASP A 47 8.34 -4.66 -7.82
N ARG A 48 8.20 -5.87 -8.38
CA ARG A 48 8.97 -7.05 -7.98
C ARG A 48 10.50 -6.86 -8.06
N ASN A 49 10.98 -5.92 -8.88
CA ASN A 49 12.40 -5.58 -8.99
C ASN A 49 12.82 -4.46 -8.01
N SER A 50 11.98 -4.13 -7.03
CA SER A 50 12.19 -3.05 -6.06
C SER A 50 12.27 -1.63 -6.66
N ASN A 51 11.80 -1.42 -7.89
CA ASN A 51 11.72 -0.08 -8.46
C ASN A 51 10.50 0.66 -7.91
N VAL A 52 10.69 1.89 -7.44
CA VAL A 52 9.58 2.76 -7.05
C VAL A 52 8.90 3.28 -8.30
N ARG A 53 7.66 2.86 -8.50
CA ARG A 53 6.86 3.13 -9.69
C ARG A 53 5.93 4.32 -9.53
N ALA A 54 5.32 4.45 -8.36
CA ALA A 54 4.58 5.65 -7.95
C ALA A 54 4.42 5.67 -6.43
N GLY A 55 3.88 6.76 -5.91
CA GLY A 55 3.47 6.86 -4.51
C GLY A 55 2.16 7.61 -4.41
N LYS A 56 1.15 6.98 -3.81
CA LYS A 56 -0.17 7.56 -3.60
C LYS A 56 -0.24 8.12 -2.19
N ILE A 57 -0.53 9.41 -2.08
CA ILE A 57 -0.68 10.11 -0.80
C ILE A 57 -2.16 10.13 -0.45
N MET A 58 -2.52 9.68 0.76
CA MET A 58 -3.90 9.63 1.22
C MET A 58 -4.04 10.12 2.66
N GLY A 59 -5.00 11.02 2.87
CA GLY A 59 -5.38 11.52 4.19
C GLY A 59 -6.36 10.58 4.91
N TYR A 60 -6.10 10.36 6.19
CA TYR A 60 -6.94 9.53 7.06
C TYR A 60 -7.21 10.25 8.38
N ASP A 61 -8.35 9.93 8.98
CA ASP A 61 -8.68 10.32 10.35
C ASP A 61 -8.01 9.36 11.35
N ALA A 62 -7.35 9.91 12.38
CA ALA A 62 -6.56 9.13 13.34
C ALA A 62 -7.40 8.39 14.40
N VAL A 63 -8.70 8.68 14.47
CA VAL A 63 -9.62 8.08 15.45
C VAL A 63 -10.40 6.94 14.81
N THR A 64 -10.95 7.18 13.63
CA THR A 64 -11.85 6.28 12.91
C THR A 64 -11.15 5.46 11.82
N GLY A 65 -9.98 5.89 11.35
CA GLY A 65 -9.29 5.26 10.22
C GLY A 65 -10.00 5.43 8.89
N HIS A 66 -11.01 6.29 8.80
CA HIS A 66 -11.68 6.63 7.55
C HIS A 66 -10.83 7.60 6.72
N ARG A 67 -10.94 7.49 5.40
CA ARG A 67 -10.32 8.43 4.47
C ARG A 67 -11.02 9.78 4.58
N ILE A 68 -10.25 10.86 4.56
CA ILE A 68 -10.79 12.22 4.58
C ILE A 68 -11.23 12.62 3.16
N LYS A 69 -12.53 12.83 2.98
CA LYS A 69 -13.14 13.26 1.71
C LYS A 69 -13.64 14.72 1.73
N GLU A 70 -13.81 15.29 2.92
CA GLU A 70 -14.33 16.63 3.17
C GLU A 70 -13.37 17.45 4.04
N PRO A 71 -13.28 18.78 3.87
CA PRO A 71 -14.01 19.61 2.88
C PRO A 71 -13.49 19.44 1.44
N PHE A 72 -12.44 18.63 1.26
CA PHE A 72 -11.98 18.17 -0.04
C PHE A 72 -11.33 16.80 0.08
N ASN A 73 -11.27 16.10 -1.05
CA ASN A 73 -10.72 14.77 -1.12
C ASN A 73 -9.20 14.78 -0.94
N GLN A 74 -8.72 14.27 0.20
CA GLN A 74 -7.29 14.23 0.53
C GLN A 74 -6.58 13.07 -0.18
N VAL A 75 -6.47 13.15 -1.51
CA VAL A 75 -5.66 12.25 -2.32
C VAL A 75 -4.78 13.03 -3.29
N SER A 76 -3.54 12.59 -3.42
CA SER A 76 -2.57 13.17 -4.33
C SER A 76 -1.52 12.12 -4.67
N TRP A 77 -0.59 12.45 -5.56
CA TRP A 77 0.52 11.59 -5.91
C TRP A 77 1.84 12.25 -5.56
N VAL A 78 2.80 11.45 -5.15
CA VAL A 78 4.14 11.93 -4.78
C VAL A 78 4.79 12.68 -5.92
N HIS A 79 4.73 12.16 -7.16
CA HIS A 79 5.33 12.83 -8.32
C HIS A 79 4.71 14.20 -8.59
N SER A 80 3.39 14.37 -8.41
CA SER A 80 2.71 15.66 -8.59
C SER A 80 3.13 16.66 -7.51
N VAL A 81 3.22 16.21 -6.26
CA VAL A 81 3.64 17.05 -5.13
C VAL A 81 5.11 17.47 -5.25
N MET A 82 5.97 16.55 -5.70
CA MET A 82 7.40 16.80 -5.94
C MET A 82 7.68 17.54 -7.25
N LYS A 83 6.64 17.79 -8.07
CA LYS A 83 6.74 18.44 -9.39
C LYS A 83 7.80 17.77 -10.30
N VAL A 84 7.81 16.45 -10.31
CA VAL A 84 8.74 15.68 -11.16
C VAL A 84 8.38 15.92 -12.63
N GLN A 85 9.29 16.52 -13.38
CA GLN A 85 9.14 16.78 -14.81
C GLN A 85 9.17 15.45 -15.59
N ASP A 86 8.40 15.39 -16.69
CA ASP A 86 8.34 14.25 -17.61
C ASP A 86 8.04 12.89 -16.94
N PHE A 87 7.34 12.90 -15.80
CA PHE A 87 7.00 11.69 -15.08
C PHE A 87 6.04 10.81 -15.90
N ARG A 88 6.51 9.63 -16.30
CA ARG A 88 5.69 8.61 -16.95
C ARG A 88 5.14 7.66 -15.90
N MET A 89 3.84 7.74 -15.68
CA MET A 89 3.17 6.82 -14.76
C MET A 89 3.19 5.40 -15.32
N LYS A 90 3.81 4.49 -14.56
CA LYS A 90 3.73 3.05 -14.77
C LYS A 90 3.30 2.44 -13.45
N GLN A 91 2.04 2.11 -13.28
CA GLN A 91 1.54 1.60 -12.01
C GLN A 91 1.82 0.10 -11.86
N CYS A 92 1.97 -0.35 -10.62
CA CYS A 92 2.14 -1.74 -10.24
C CYS A 92 1.31 -2.00 -8.96
N LEU A 93 1.10 -3.26 -8.58
CA LEU A 93 0.26 -3.59 -7.42
C LEU A 93 0.92 -3.06 -6.13
N PHE A 94 0.13 -2.54 -5.21
CA PHE A 94 0.62 -2.25 -3.86
C PHE A 94 0.97 -3.58 -3.18
N GLY A 95 2.19 -3.68 -2.64
CA GLY A 95 2.71 -4.93 -2.09
C GLY A 95 3.39 -5.86 -3.10
N GLU A 96 3.44 -5.51 -4.39
CA GLU A 96 4.03 -6.38 -5.43
C GLU A 96 5.49 -6.74 -5.14
N HIS A 97 6.25 -5.86 -4.49
CA HIS A 97 7.62 -6.13 -4.05
C HIS A 97 7.74 -7.35 -3.13
N LEU A 98 6.66 -7.80 -2.48
CA LEU A 98 6.63 -9.01 -1.65
C LEU A 98 6.73 -10.29 -2.49
N LEU A 99 6.42 -10.23 -3.79
CA LEU A 99 6.56 -11.35 -4.73
C LEU A 99 8.02 -11.60 -5.15
N SER A 100 8.96 -10.75 -4.71
CA SER A 100 10.40 -10.94 -4.97
C SER A 100 11.05 -11.98 -4.06
N ASP A 101 10.39 -12.33 -2.95
CA ASP A 101 10.86 -13.36 -2.03
C ASP A 101 10.54 -14.75 -2.61
N ASN A 102 11.59 -15.41 -3.13
CA ASN A 102 11.51 -16.75 -3.72
C ASN A 102 11.72 -17.86 -2.68
N SER A 103 11.64 -17.58 -1.37
CA SER A 103 11.67 -18.65 -0.36
C SER A 103 10.51 -19.61 -0.59
N ALA A 104 10.70 -20.88 -0.22
CA ALA A 104 9.68 -21.91 -0.36
C ALA A 104 8.38 -21.53 0.38
N VAL A 105 8.51 -20.89 1.55
CA VAL A 105 7.39 -20.40 2.35
C VAL A 105 6.59 -19.33 1.60
N MET A 106 7.26 -18.32 1.02
CA MET A 106 6.58 -17.22 0.33
C MET A 106 6.05 -17.61 -1.05
N SER A 107 6.71 -18.55 -1.72
CA SER A 107 6.26 -19.10 -3.01
C SER A 107 5.00 -19.96 -2.86
N ALA A 108 4.85 -20.66 -1.73
CA ALA A 108 3.68 -21.49 -1.44
C ALA A 108 2.44 -20.68 -1.02
N LYS A 109 2.60 -19.44 -0.56
CA LYS A 109 1.45 -18.61 -0.16
C LYS A 109 0.63 -18.17 -1.38
N PRO A 110 -0.70 -18.37 -1.38
CA PRO A 110 -1.57 -17.79 -2.40
C PRO A 110 -1.54 -16.26 -2.34
N VAL A 111 -1.78 -15.62 -3.47
CA VAL A 111 -1.88 -14.17 -3.60
C VAL A 111 -3.34 -13.77 -3.47
N ALA A 112 -3.64 -12.82 -2.58
CA ALA A 112 -4.96 -12.23 -2.45
C ALA A 112 -4.94 -10.79 -2.96
N ILE A 113 -5.88 -10.43 -3.83
CA ILE A 113 -6.01 -9.08 -4.39
C ILE A 113 -7.26 -8.41 -3.83
N VAL A 114 -7.10 -7.19 -3.34
CA VAL A 114 -8.20 -6.31 -2.90
C VAL A 114 -8.13 -4.95 -3.61
N GLU A 115 -9.21 -4.17 -3.54
CA GLU A 115 -9.24 -2.86 -4.19
C GLU A 115 -8.26 -1.86 -3.52
N SER A 116 -8.26 -1.77 -2.18
CA SER A 116 -7.61 -0.67 -1.45
C SER A 116 -6.38 -1.10 -0.66
N GLU A 117 -5.39 -0.22 -0.62
CA GLU A 117 -4.12 -0.44 0.09
C GLU A 117 -4.36 -0.60 1.60
N LYS A 118 -5.31 0.14 2.16
CA LYS A 118 -5.71 0.00 3.57
C LYS A 118 -6.29 -1.39 3.85
N THR A 119 -7.13 -1.90 2.94
CA THR A 119 -7.71 -3.25 3.07
C THR A 119 -6.61 -4.31 3.06
N ALA A 120 -5.63 -4.20 2.16
CA ALA A 120 -4.51 -5.14 2.10
C ALA A 120 -3.71 -5.14 3.41
N LEU A 121 -3.49 -3.98 4.04
CA LEU A 121 -2.80 -3.90 5.33
C LEU A 121 -3.60 -4.55 6.47
N VAL A 122 -4.91 -4.30 6.55
CA VAL A 122 -5.77 -4.92 7.57
C VAL A 122 -5.79 -6.43 7.39
N ALA A 123 -6.00 -6.90 6.15
CA ALA A 123 -6.06 -8.32 5.83
C ALA A 123 -4.71 -9.02 6.06
N ALA A 124 -3.59 -8.39 5.73
CA ALA A 124 -2.26 -8.94 6.01
C ALA A 124 -1.98 -9.13 7.51
N HIS A 125 -2.60 -8.33 8.37
CA HIS A 125 -2.50 -8.53 9.81
C HIS A 125 -3.37 -9.68 10.31
N PHE A 126 -4.64 -9.74 9.88
CA PHE A 126 -5.60 -10.70 10.43
C PHE A 126 -5.66 -12.05 9.69
N ILE A 127 -5.16 -12.11 8.45
CA ILE A 127 -5.20 -13.30 7.58
C ILE A 127 -3.80 -13.47 6.94
N PRO A 128 -2.79 -13.89 7.73
CA PRO A 128 -1.38 -13.89 7.30
C PRO A 128 -1.03 -15.00 6.28
N ASP A 129 -1.97 -15.88 5.95
CA ASP A 129 -1.79 -17.01 5.03
C ASP A 129 -1.63 -16.58 3.57
N PHE A 130 -2.04 -15.35 3.24
CA PHE A 130 -1.92 -14.78 1.88
C PHE A 130 -0.79 -13.76 1.77
N ILE A 131 -0.31 -13.58 0.54
CA ILE A 131 0.34 -12.32 0.14
C ILE A 131 -0.76 -11.36 -0.30
N TRP A 132 -1.04 -10.34 0.51
CA TRP A 132 -2.07 -9.35 0.19
C TRP A 132 -1.51 -8.25 -0.70
N LEU A 133 -2.15 -8.05 -1.85
CA LEU A 133 -1.86 -7.00 -2.82
C LEU A 133 -3.09 -6.10 -2.99
N ALA A 134 -2.87 -4.86 -3.41
CA ALA A 134 -3.98 -3.97 -3.76
C ALA A 134 -3.83 -3.31 -5.12
N THR A 135 -4.95 -3.14 -5.82
CA THR A 135 -5.01 -2.51 -7.15
C THR A 135 -4.86 -0.98 -7.05
N GLY A 136 -5.24 -0.39 -5.91
CA GLY A 136 -5.11 1.05 -5.67
C GLY A 136 -6.35 1.86 -6.07
N GLY A 137 -7.54 1.24 -6.04
CA GLY A 137 -8.84 1.87 -6.30
C GLY A 137 -9.50 1.45 -7.61
N ILE A 138 -10.71 1.97 -7.87
CA ILE A 138 -11.51 1.68 -9.08
C ILE A 138 -10.83 1.99 -10.42
N HIS A 139 -9.87 2.93 -10.44
CA HIS A 139 -9.01 3.23 -11.59
C HIS A 139 -7.56 2.79 -11.34
N GLY A 140 -7.40 1.75 -10.53
CA GLY A 140 -6.12 1.20 -10.12
C GLY A 140 -5.48 0.32 -11.18
N CYS A 141 -4.42 -0.36 -10.79
CA CYS A 141 -3.57 -1.18 -11.65
C CYS A 141 -4.13 -2.60 -11.91
N PHE A 142 -5.44 -2.77 -12.08
CA PHE A 142 -5.99 -4.06 -12.49
C PHE A 142 -6.11 -4.13 -14.01
N ASN A 143 -4.97 -4.39 -14.67
CA ASN A 143 -4.87 -4.46 -16.12
C ASN A 143 -3.88 -5.56 -16.55
N GLY A 144 -3.85 -5.84 -17.86
CA GLY A 144 -3.02 -6.90 -18.44
C GLY A 144 -1.52 -6.80 -18.13
N GLU A 145 -0.96 -5.59 -17.99
CA GLU A 145 0.47 -5.42 -17.66
C GLU A 145 0.73 -5.75 -16.18
N ALA A 146 -0.10 -5.26 -15.27
CA ALA A 146 0.09 -5.47 -13.83
C ALA A 146 -0.12 -6.93 -13.41
N VAL A 147 -1.08 -7.64 -14.02
CA VAL A 147 -1.33 -9.06 -13.68
C VAL A 147 -0.21 -10.00 -14.14
N GLN A 148 0.68 -9.56 -15.05
CA GLN A 148 1.87 -10.35 -15.41
C GLN A 148 2.79 -10.60 -14.22
N ALA A 149 2.78 -9.72 -13.22
CA ALA A 149 3.55 -9.92 -11.99
C ALA A 149 3.09 -11.15 -11.20
N LEU A 150 1.90 -11.68 -11.50
CA LEU A 150 1.25 -12.80 -10.81
C LEU A 150 1.38 -14.13 -11.56
N ASP A 151 2.14 -14.16 -12.67
CA ASP A 151 2.30 -15.36 -13.47
C ASP A 151 2.83 -16.54 -12.63
N GLY A 152 2.22 -17.71 -12.81
CA GLY A 152 2.52 -18.92 -12.04
C GLY A 152 2.09 -18.91 -10.57
N ARG A 153 1.28 -17.93 -10.12
CA ARG A 153 0.75 -17.88 -8.74
C ARG A 153 -0.71 -18.30 -8.68
N GLU A 154 -1.09 -18.94 -7.57
CA GLU A 154 -2.51 -19.05 -7.20
C GLU A 154 -3.00 -17.68 -6.73
N VAL A 155 -4.05 -17.16 -7.36
CA VAL A 155 -4.58 -15.81 -7.13
C VAL A 155 -6.06 -15.87 -6.77
N ILE A 156 -6.43 -15.21 -5.66
CA ILE A 156 -7.80 -15.01 -5.23
C ILE A 156 -8.13 -13.52 -5.27
N LEU A 157 -9.22 -13.16 -5.95
CA LEU A 157 -9.75 -11.80 -6.00
C LEU A 157 -10.86 -11.65 -4.95
N PHE A 158 -10.74 -10.65 -4.08
CA PHE A 158 -11.68 -10.32 -3.02
C PHE A 158 -12.40 -8.99 -3.28
#